data_AF-A0A7Y5HXN2-F1
#
_entry.id   AF-A0A7Y5HXN2-F1
#
_cell.length_a   1.000
_cell.length_b   1.000
_cell.length_c   1.000
_cell.angle_alpha   90.00
_cell.angle_beta   90.00
_cell.angle_gamma   90.00
#
_symmetry.space_group_name_H-M   'P 1'
#
loop_
_entity.id
_entity.type
_entity.pdbx_description
1 polymer ?
#
loop_
_entity_poly.entity_id
_entity_poly.type
_entity_poly.pdbx_seq_one_letter_code
_entity_poly.pdbx_strand_id
1 'polypeptide(L)'
;SPEGFRANNAGGVLGGISTGQDIEVSIAIKPTSSILSPRETIDIHGQSTEVVTKGRHDPCVGIRAAPIAEALLALVLMDHALRHRAQCGDVVVQPLPPIPATRP
;
A
#
# COMPACT_ATOMS: atom_id res chain seq x y z
N SER A 1 25.00 9.58 -1.29
CA SER A 1 26.17 10.49 -1.20
C SER A 1 25.64 11.89 -0.95
N PRO A 2 26.47 12.93 -0.76
CA PRO A 2 25.96 14.29 -0.62
C PRO A 2 25.08 14.73 -1.80
N GLU A 3 25.29 14.15 -2.99
CA GLU A 3 24.53 14.42 -4.20
C GLU A 3 23.24 13.60 -4.33
N GLY A 4 22.91 12.74 -3.35
CA GLY A 4 21.68 11.93 -3.32
C GLY A 4 21.86 10.41 -3.53
N PHE A 5 20.73 9.72 -3.67
CA PHE A 5 20.65 8.28 -3.93
C PHE A 5 20.87 7.94 -5.42
N ARG A 6 21.53 6.81 -5.69
CA ARG A 6 21.77 6.33 -7.07
C ARG A 6 20.53 5.69 -7.71
N ALA A 7 19.67 5.08 -6.90
CA ALA A 7 18.48 4.35 -7.35
C ALA A 7 17.47 4.25 -6.19
N ASN A 8 16.23 3.86 -6.49
CA ASN A 8 15.15 3.71 -5.51
C ASN A 8 14.72 2.24 -5.32
N ASN A 9 15.67 1.30 -5.26
CA ASN A 9 15.35 -0.13 -5.14
C ASN A 9 14.64 -0.51 -3.83
N ALA A 10 14.70 0.37 -2.82
CA ALA A 10 13.99 0.22 -1.55
C ALA A 10 12.59 0.86 -1.56
N GLY A 11 12.16 1.45 -2.69
CA GLY A 11 10.84 2.04 -2.85
C GLY A 11 10.55 3.18 -1.87
N GLY A 12 11.54 4.02 -1.58
CA GLY A 12 11.40 5.18 -0.70
C GLY A 12 11.41 4.89 0.80
N VAL A 13 11.55 3.62 1.20
CA VAL A 13 11.54 3.20 2.61
C VAL A 13 12.74 2.31 2.92
N LEU A 14 13.60 2.76 3.84
CA LEU A 14 14.77 2.01 4.29
C LEU A 14 14.74 1.84 5.80
N GLY A 15 14.82 0.60 6.29
CA GLY A 15 14.74 0.32 7.72
C GLY A 15 13.42 0.76 8.37
N GLY A 16 12.34 0.85 7.59
CA GLY A 16 11.04 1.33 8.06
C GLY A 16 10.91 2.86 8.16
N ILE A 17 11.87 3.62 7.63
CA ILE A 17 11.88 5.09 7.64
C ILE A 17 11.90 5.61 6.20
N SER A 18 11.12 6.66 5.93
CA SER A 18 11.10 7.33 4.63
C SER A 18 12.48 7.92 4.31
N THR A 19 13.00 7.68 3.10
CA THR A 19 14.32 8.16 2.67
C THR A 19 14.30 9.53 2.00
N GLY A 20 13.11 10.08 1.74
CA GLY A 20 12.88 11.29 0.94
C GLY A 20 12.75 11.02 -0.56
N GLN A 21 13.00 9.78 -1.01
CA GLN A 21 12.66 9.32 -2.36
C GLN A 21 11.16 9.04 -2.49
N ASP A 22 10.69 8.90 -3.74
CA ASP A 22 9.32 8.47 -4.02
C ASP A 22 9.03 7.15 -3.31
N ILE A 23 7.88 7.08 -2.64
CA ILE A 23 7.42 5.85 -2.00
C ILE A 23 6.72 5.02 -3.06
N GLU A 24 7.37 3.91 -3.44
CA GLU A 24 6.87 3.01 -4.47
C GLU A 24 6.22 1.79 -3.82
N VAL A 25 4.95 1.54 -4.17
CA VAL A 25 4.17 0.43 -3.61
C VAL A 25 3.54 -0.36 -4.75
N SER A 26 3.66 -1.69 -4.68
CA SER A 26 3.01 -2.62 -5.60
C SER A 26 2.10 -3.55 -4.81
N ILE A 27 0.87 -3.75 -5.29
CA ILE A 27 -0.11 -4.62 -4.67
C ILE A 27 -0.54 -5.73 -5.63
N ALA A 28 -0.56 -6.96 -5.14
CA ALA A 28 -1.11 -8.10 -5.86
C ALA A 28 -2.54 -8.35 -5.37
N ILE A 29 -3.49 -8.37 -6.30
CA ILE A 29 -4.91 -8.53 -5.99
C ILE A 29 -5.39 -9.85 -6.60
N LYS A 30 -5.94 -10.71 -5.76
CA LYS A 30 -6.54 -11.96 -6.22
C LYS A 30 -7.77 -11.70 -7.10
N PRO A 31 -8.14 -12.63 -7.99
CA PRO A 31 -9.41 -12.56 -8.70
C PRO A 31 -10.62 -12.49 -7.76
N THR A 32 -11.72 -11.94 -8.28
CA THR A 32 -13.01 -11.87 -7.59
C THR A 32 -13.47 -13.28 -7.18
N SER A 33 -13.92 -13.45 -5.93
CA SER A 33 -14.34 -14.77 -5.43
C SER A 33 -15.66 -15.24 -6.07
N SER A 34 -16.59 -14.31 -6.30
CA SER A 34 -17.89 -14.59 -6.91
C SER A 34 -17.75 -14.66 -8.42
N ILE A 35 -17.91 -15.87 -8.95
CA ILE A 35 -17.87 -16.16 -10.38
C ILE A 35 -19.09 -17.00 -10.74
N LEU A 36 -19.48 -16.94 -12.02
CA LEU A 36 -20.68 -17.64 -12.50
C LEU A 36 -20.52 -19.17 -12.47
N SER A 37 -19.29 -19.66 -12.56
CA SER A 37 -19.00 -21.09 -12.52
C SER A 37 -19.29 -21.66 -11.12
N PRO A 38 -20.06 -22.75 -11.02
CA PRO A 38 -20.27 -23.45 -9.77
C PRO A 38 -18.96 -23.88 -9.11
N ARG A 39 -18.92 -23.83 -7.77
CA ARG A 39 -17.76 -24.25 -6.96
C ARG A 39 -18.20 -25.05 -5.76
N GLU A 40 -17.49 -26.14 -5.48
CA GLU A 40 -17.65 -26.92 -4.26
C GLU A 40 -17.21 -26.11 -3.04
N THR A 41 -17.98 -26.20 -1.96
CA THR A 41 -17.73 -25.53 -0.68
C THR A 41 -18.45 -26.26 0.46
N ILE A 42 -18.50 -25.65 1.64
CA ILE A 42 -19.26 -26.12 2.80
C ILE A 42 -20.27 -25.07 3.26
N ASP A 43 -21.36 -25.53 3.87
CA ASP A 43 -22.32 -24.66 4.56
C ASP A 43 -21.94 -24.40 6.03
N ILE A 44 -22.76 -23.63 6.74
CA ILE A 44 -22.54 -23.29 8.16
C ILE A 44 -22.69 -24.50 9.12
N HIS A 45 -23.25 -25.61 8.65
CA HIS A 45 -23.39 -26.88 9.39
C HIS A 45 -22.27 -27.87 9.03
N GLY A 46 -21.29 -27.43 8.23
CA GLY A 46 -20.15 -28.24 7.79
C GLY A 46 -20.50 -29.27 6.74
N GLN A 47 -21.68 -29.20 6.12
CA GLN A 47 -22.09 -30.13 5.07
C GLN A 47 -21.56 -29.67 3.71
N SER A 48 -21.16 -30.63 2.87
CA SER A 48 -20.71 -30.35 1.50
C SER A 48 -21.86 -29.78 0.67
N THR A 49 -21.58 -28.71 -0.05
CA THR A 49 -22.54 -28.02 -0.91
C THR A 49 -21.84 -27.37 -2.10
N GLU A 50 -22.61 -26.84 -3.04
CA GLU A 50 -22.10 -26.10 -4.19
C GLU A 50 -22.59 -24.65 -4.12
N VAL A 51 -21.69 -23.70 -4.33
CA VAL A 51 -22.03 -22.28 -4.41
C VAL A 51 -22.05 -21.83 -5.87
N VAL A 52 -23.15 -21.19 -6.26
CA VAL A 52 -23.32 -20.56 -7.56
C VAL A 52 -23.77 -19.12 -7.33
N THR A 53 -22.88 -18.17 -7.59
CA THR A 53 -23.22 -16.75 -7.46
C THR A 53 -23.87 -16.26 -8.75
N LYS A 54 -25.17 -15.93 -8.68
CA LYS A 54 -25.95 -15.36 -9.79
C LYS A 54 -26.00 -13.83 -9.66
N GLY A 55 -25.85 -13.12 -10.78
CA GLY A 55 -25.92 -11.66 -10.83
C GLY A 55 -24.68 -11.02 -11.44
N ARG A 56 -24.64 -9.68 -11.44
CA ARG A 56 -23.49 -8.92 -11.94
C ARG A 56 -22.44 -8.81 -10.83
N HIS A 57 -21.28 -9.39 -11.06
CA HIS A 57 -20.10 -9.27 -10.21
C HIS A 57 -18.98 -8.56 -10.95
N ASP A 58 -18.05 -7.95 -10.20
CA ASP A 58 -16.87 -7.34 -10.80
C ASP A 58 -15.99 -8.40 -11.46
N PRO A 59 -15.71 -8.32 -12.77
CA PRO A 59 -14.77 -9.22 -13.43
C PRO A 59 -13.33 -8.98 -12.97
N CYS A 60 -13.03 -7.78 -12.48
CA CYS A 60 -11.74 -7.40 -11.92
C CYS A 60 -11.93 -6.40 -10.78
N VAL A 61 -11.83 -6.86 -9.53
CA VAL A 61 -11.85 -5.98 -8.35
C VAL A 61 -10.62 -5.05 -8.28
N GLY A 62 -9.54 -5.37 -9.01
CA GLY A 62 -8.31 -4.60 -9.00
C GLY A 62 -8.46 -3.15 -9.49
N ILE A 63 -9.34 -2.91 -10.47
CA ILE A 63 -9.59 -1.57 -10.99
C ILE A 63 -10.18 -0.66 -9.90
N ARG A 64 -11.12 -1.21 -9.11
CA ARG A 64 -11.72 -0.48 -7.99
C ARG A 64 -10.80 -0.38 -6.78
N ALA A 65 -9.86 -1.31 -6.64
CA ALA A 65 -8.92 -1.31 -5.54
C ALA A 65 -7.83 -0.24 -5.69
N ALA A 66 -7.46 0.18 -6.90
CA ALA A 66 -6.46 1.23 -7.13
C ALA A 66 -6.75 2.54 -6.37
N PRO A 67 -7.92 3.20 -6.54
CA PRO A 67 -8.21 4.42 -5.78
C PRO A 67 -8.34 4.18 -4.27
N ILE A 68 -8.73 2.98 -3.85
CA ILE A 68 -8.77 2.59 -2.43
C ILE A 68 -7.35 2.53 -1.87
N ALA A 69 -6.41 1.90 -2.59
CA ALA A 69 -5.03 1.77 -2.18
C ALA A 69 -4.31 3.13 -2.12
N GLU A 70 -4.57 4.02 -3.08
CA GLU A 70 -4.06 5.40 -3.06
C GLU A 70 -4.55 6.16 -1.82
N ALA A 71 -5.85 6.09 -1.52
CA ALA A 71 -6.41 6.71 -0.32
C ALA A 71 -5.83 6.13 0.97
N LEU A 72 -5.65 4.80 1.04
CA LEU A 72 -5.01 4.15 2.18
C LEU A 72 -3.56 4.59 2.35
N LEU A 73 -2.78 4.69 1.27
CA LEU A 73 -1.41 5.20 1.31
C LEU A 73 -1.38 6.63 1.86
N ALA A 74 -2.26 7.51 1.36
CA ALA A 74 -2.34 8.89 1.84
C ALA A 74 -2.67 8.98 3.35
N LEU A 75 -3.62 8.15 3.82
CA LEU A 75 -3.98 8.09 5.24
C LEU A 75 -2.81 7.62 6.11
N VAL A 76 -2.09 6.57 5.69
CA VAL A 76 -0.93 6.04 6.42
C VAL A 76 0.20 7.08 6.46
N LEU A 77 0.51 7.73 5.34
CA LEU A 77 1.55 8.77 5.29
C LEU A 77 1.18 9.97 6.16
N MET A 78 -0.09 10.39 6.17
CA MET A 78 -0.56 11.48 7.02
C MET A 78 -0.44 11.11 8.51
N ASP A 79 -0.80 9.89 8.90
CA ASP A 79 -0.64 9.40 10.27
C ASP A 79 0.85 9.42 10.70
N HIS A 80 1.75 8.90 9.86
CA HIS A 80 3.19 8.96 10.13
C HIS A 80 3.73 10.39 10.25
N ALA A 81 3.31 11.30 9.37
CA ALA A 81 3.71 12.70 9.42
C ALA A 81 3.23 13.39 10.70
N LEU A 82 1.98 13.15 11.11
CA LEU A 82 1.41 13.70 12.34
C LEU A 82 2.09 13.13 13.59
N ARG A 83 2.38 11.82 13.63
CA ARG A 83 3.13 11.18 14.72
C ARG A 83 4.53 11.74 14.85
N HIS A 84 5.25 11.89 13.74
CA HIS A 84 6.58 12.48 13.74
C HIS A 84 6.55 13.92 14.26
N ARG A 85 5.60 14.73 13.79
CA ARG A 85 5.41 16.11 14.27
C ARG A 85 5.08 16.16 15.77
N ALA A 86 4.25 15.25 16.27
CA ALA A 86 3.87 15.22 17.68
C ALA A 86 5.04 14.82 18.60
N GLN A 87 5.92 13.93 18.14
CA GLN A 87 7.07 13.45 18.93
C GLN A 87 8.31 14.33 18.81
N CYS A 88 8.52 14.93 17.63
CA CYS A 88 9.78 15.59 17.27
C CYS A 88 9.61 17.06 16.87
N GLY A 89 8.40 17.63 16.95
CA GLY A 89 8.11 18.96 16.42
C GLY A 89 8.87 20.11 17.09
N ASP A 90 9.37 19.89 18.30
CA ASP A 90 10.17 20.80 19.11
C ASP A 90 11.67 20.44 19.13
N VAL A 91 12.07 19.33 18.49
CA VAL A 91 13.46 18.88 18.46
C VAL A 91 14.28 19.75 17.52
N VAL A 92 15.25 20.47 18.09
CA VAL A 92 16.20 21.28 17.33
C VAL A 92 17.41 20.43 16.98
N VAL A 93 17.54 20.08 15.70
CA VAL A 93 18.75 19.44 15.14
C VAL A 93 19.64 20.49 14.49
N GLN A 94 20.96 20.29 14.55
CA GLN A 94 21.89 21.06 13.72
C GLN A 94 21.52 20.83 12.25
N PRO A 95 21.28 21.88 11.45
CA PRO A 95 20.80 21.72 10.08
C PRO A 95 21.92 21.10 9.23
N LEU A 96 21.79 19.81 8.95
CA LEU A 96 22.44 19.21 7.79
C LEU A 96 21.69 19.69 6.54
N PRO A 97 22.38 20.08 5.47
CA PRO A 97 21.72 20.39 4.20
C PRO A 97 20.92 19.15 3.75
N PRO A 98 19.68 19.32 3.26
CA PRO A 98 18.87 18.21 2.77
C PRO A 98 19.62 17.45 1.68
N ILE A 99 19.73 16.13 1.84
CA ILE A 99 20.29 15.27 0.80
C ILE A 99 19.20 15.09 -0.27
N PRO A 100 19.49 15.37 -1.56
CA PRO A 100 18.53 15.14 -2.63
C PRO A 100 18.04 13.69 -2.68
N ALA A 101 16.75 13.52 -2.97
CA ALA A 101 16.13 12.21 -3.16
C ALA A 101 16.83 11.42 -4.27
N THR A 102 17.17 12.08 -5.37
CA THR A 102 17.82 11.49 -6.53
C THR A 102 19.06 12.29 -6.89
N ARG A 103 20.07 11.58 -7.39
CA ARG A 103 21.20 12.22 -8.06
C ARG A 103 20.74 12.84 -9.38
N PRO A 104 21.39 13.92 -9.84
CA PRO A 104 21.22 14.42 -11.20
C PRO A 104 21.59 13.35 -12.25
#